data_AF-A0A535Q414-F1
#
_entry.id   AF-A0A535Q414-F1
#
_cell.length_a   1.000
_cell.length_b   1.000
_cell.length_c   1.000
_cell.angle_alpha   90.00
_cell.angle_beta   90.00
_cell.angle_gamma   90.00
#
_symmetry.space_group_name_H-M   'P 1'
#
loop_
_entity.id
_entity.type
_entity.pdbx_description
1 polymer ?
#
loop_
_entity_poly.entity_id
_entity_poly.type
_entity_poly.pdbx_seq_one_letter_code
_entity_poly.pdbx_strand_id
1 'polypeptide(L)'
;MSGILVFCRDCGKQVESSQTRDGRCLDCQVRRSVADLRDEHARLWRKRERYRSQNANVEQIGRQIARTEDRIAQRIKELVPNDKEAVEHLRRELEAARGQRYTIKGV
;
A
#
# COMPACT_ATOMS: atom_id res chain seq x y z
N MET A 1 -0.85 -23.40 22.96
CA MET A 1 0.27 -22.52 23.32
C MET A 1 -0.28 -21.10 23.43
N SER A 2 -0.23 -20.48 24.61
CA SER A 2 -0.72 -19.11 24.80
C SER A 2 0.43 -18.14 24.56
N GLY A 3 0.42 -17.43 23.44
CA GLY A 3 1.40 -16.39 23.14
C GLY A 3 1.14 -15.11 23.95
N ILE A 4 2.20 -14.37 24.28
CA ILE A 4 2.05 -13.03 24.89
C ILE A 4 1.38 -12.14 23.85
N LEU A 5 0.22 -11.59 24.21
CA LEU A 5 -0.49 -10.62 23.39
C LEU A 5 0.04 -9.21 23.66
N VAL A 6 0.31 -8.47 22.60
CA VAL A 6 0.79 -7.09 22.65
C VAL A 6 -0.09 -6.20 21.78
N PHE A 7 -0.14 -4.91 22.10
CA PHE A 7 -0.87 -3.93 21.30
C PHE A 7 0.02 -3.36 20.20
N CYS A 8 -0.50 -3.32 18.97
CA CYS A 8 0.13 -2.62 17.87
C CYS A 8 0.19 -1.11 18.17
N ARG A 9 1.39 -0.51 18.07
CA ARG A 9 1.62 0.92 18.32
C ARG A 9 0.88 1.85 17.37
N ASP A 10 0.53 1.38 16.18
CA ASP A 10 -0.10 2.23 15.15
C ASP A 10 -1.63 2.10 15.17
N CYS A 11 -2.19 0.89 15.27
CA CYS A 11 -3.64 0.67 15.18
C CYS A 11 -4.31 0.21 16.47
N GLY A 12 -3.56 -0.03 17.55
CA GLY A 12 -4.10 -0.49 18.83
C GLY A 12 -4.67 -1.92 18.81
N LYS A 13 -4.57 -2.65 17.70
CA LYS A 13 -5.01 -4.06 17.62
C LYS A 13 -4.14 -4.93 18.51
N GLN A 14 -4.76 -5.80 19.28
CA GLN A 14 -4.07 -6.83 20.05
C GLN A 14 -3.68 -7.99 19.13
N VAL A 15 -2.39 -8.36 19.15
CA VAL A 15 -1.80 -9.41 18.29
C VAL A 15 -0.78 -10.22 19.09
N GLU A 16 -0.47 -11.43 18.64
CA GLU A 16 0.61 -12.20 19.26
C GLU A 16 1.96 -11.50 19.06
N SER A 17 2.78 -11.48 20.11
CA SER A 17 4.12 -10.88 20.09
C SER A 17 5.02 -11.45 18.97
N SER A 18 4.89 -12.73 18.66
CA SER A 18 5.56 -13.41 17.53
C SER A 18 5.20 -12.81 16.16
N GLN A 19 4.02 -12.20 16.04
CA GLN A 19 3.52 -11.56 14.82
C GLN A 19 3.81 -10.06 14.79
N THR A 20 4.53 -9.53 15.79
CA THR A 20 4.93 -8.13 15.83
C THR A 20 6.38 -7.93 15.45
N ARG A 21 6.63 -6.85 14.71
CA ARG A 21 7.97 -6.34 14.44
C ARG A 21 7.99 -4.86 14.76
N ASP A 22 8.97 -4.40 15.53
CA ASP A 22 9.09 -3.01 16.00
C ASP A 22 7.82 -2.50 16.72
N GLY A 23 7.08 -3.39 17.38
CA GLY A 23 5.82 -3.10 18.06
C GLY A 23 4.62 -2.86 17.13
N ARG A 24 4.67 -3.32 15.87
CA ARG A 24 3.58 -3.16 14.89
C ARG A 24 3.07 -4.51 14.40
N CYS A 25 1.77 -4.61 14.20
CA CYS A 25 1.17 -5.76 13.50
C CYS A 25 1.55 -5.76 12.01
N LEU A 26 1.40 -6.91 11.37
CA LEU A 26 1.71 -7.09 9.94
C LEU A 26 0.99 -6.07 9.04
N ASP A 27 -0.30 -5.80 9.28
CA ASP A 27 -1.06 -4.80 8.52
C ASP A 27 -0.39 -3.41 8.57
N CYS A 28 0.06 -2.97 9.74
CA CYS A 28 0.70 -1.66 9.91
C CYS A 28 2.13 -1.64 9.34
N GLN A 29 2.85 -2.76 9.42
CA GLN A 29 4.16 -2.90 8.77
C GLN A 29 4.02 -2.77 7.25
N VAL A 30 3.08 -3.49 6.65
CA VAL A 30 2.79 -3.43 5.21
C VAL A 30 2.41 -2.00 4.81
N ARG A 31 1.41 -1.42 5.47
CA ARG A 31 0.92 -0.06 5.17
C ARG A 31 2.03 0.98 5.21
N ARG A 32 2.92 0.93 6.22
CA ARG A 32 4.07 1.84 6.30
C ARG A 32 5.06 1.59 5.19
N SER A 33 5.37 0.33 4.90
CA SER A 33 6.37 -0.01 3.91
C SER A 33 5.97 0.34 2.48
N VAL A 34 4.68 0.49 2.20
CA VAL A 34 4.18 0.86 0.86
C VAL A 34 3.64 2.29 0.78
N ALA A 35 3.74 3.09 1.85
CA ALA A 35 3.15 4.42 1.93
C ALA A 35 3.63 5.35 0.79
N ASP A 36 4.94 5.40 0.53
CA ASP A 36 5.51 6.24 -0.52
C ASP A 36 5.09 5.79 -1.93
N LEU A 37 4.98 4.47 -2.14
CA LEU A 37 4.53 3.89 -3.39
C LEU A 37 3.03 4.16 -3.63
N ARG A 38 2.21 4.16 -2.58
CA ARG A 38 0.80 4.55 -2.66
C ARG A 38 0.64 6.02 -3.02
N ASP A 39 1.43 6.88 -2.39
CA ASP A 39 1.45 8.31 -2.72
C ASP A 39 1.91 8.54 -4.17
N GLU A 40 2.92 7.79 -4.65
CA GLU A 40 3.35 7.78 -6.05
C GLU A 40 2.23 7.32 -6.99
N HIS A 41 1.56 6.21 -6.68
CA HIS A 41 0.43 5.68 -7.44
C HIS A 41 -0.70 6.71 -7.57
N ALA A 42 -1.11 7.32 -6.45
CA ALA A 42 -2.14 8.35 -6.44
C ALA A 42 -1.73 9.59 -7.25
N ARG A 43 -0.46 10.01 -7.20
CA ARG A 43 0.07 11.10 -8.04
C ARG A 43 0.02 10.76 -9.53
N LEU A 44 0.44 9.56 -9.92
CA LEU A 44 0.44 9.12 -11.32
C LEU A 44 -0.99 9.02 -11.87
N TRP A 45 -1.94 8.56 -11.08
CA TRP A 45 -3.35 8.53 -11.47
C TRP A 45 -3.94 9.93 -11.67
N ARG A 46 -3.66 10.87 -10.76
CA ARG A 46 -4.06 12.28 -10.94
C ARG A 46 -3.41 12.89 -12.18
N LYS A 47 -2.13 12.56 -12.44
CA LYS A 47 -1.44 12.98 -13.67
C LYS A 47 -2.13 12.39 -14.90
N ARG A 48 -2.45 11.10 -14.90
CA ARG A 48 -3.16 10.43 -16.01
C ARG A 48 -4.49 11.09 -16.30
N GLU A 49 -5.26 11.44 -15.27
CA GLU A 49 -6.57 12.08 -15.45
C GLU A 49 -6.43 13.47 -16.09
N ARG A 50 -5.49 14.29 -15.60
CA ARG A 50 -5.21 15.60 -16.23
C ARG A 50 -4.84 15.46 -17.70
N TYR A 51 -3.99 14.50 -18.02
CA TYR A 51 -3.46 14.31 -19.38
C TYR A 51 -4.48 13.63 -20.32
N ARG A 52 -5.46 12.89 -19.79
CA ARG A 52 -6.57 12.33 -20.57
C ARG A 52 -7.35 13.45 -21.29
N SER A 53 -7.56 14.59 -20.65
CA SER A 53 -8.23 15.75 -21.26
C SER A 53 -7.42 16.43 -22.38
N GLN A 54 -6.12 16.12 -22.48
CA GLN A 54 -5.17 16.76 -23.40
C GLN A 54 -4.67 15.80 -24.50
N ASN A 55 -5.19 14.57 -24.59
CA ASN A 55 -4.78 13.52 -25.54
C ASN A 55 -3.26 13.25 -25.60
N ALA A 56 -2.52 13.54 -24.52
CA ALA A 56 -1.07 13.41 -24.48
C ALA A 56 -0.62 12.33 -23.48
N ASN A 57 0.32 11.47 -23.86
CA ASN A 57 1.14 10.61 -22.97
C ASN A 57 0.41 9.69 -21.97
N VAL A 58 -0.88 9.39 -22.18
CA VAL A 58 -1.69 8.55 -21.27
C VAL A 58 -1.12 7.12 -21.15
N GLU A 59 -0.65 6.55 -22.24
CA GLU A 59 -0.06 5.19 -22.24
C GLU A 59 1.23 5.12 -21.43
N GLN A 60 2.12 6.10 -21.57
CA GLN A 60 3.37 6.15 -20.82
C GLN A 60 3.11 6.25 -19.32
N ILE A 61 2.12 7.06 -18.92
CA ILE A 61 1.70 7.16 -17.53
C ILE A 61 1.06 5.85 -17.06
N GLY A 62 0.29 5.16 -17.91
CA GLY A 62 -0.23 3.82 -17.64
C GLY A 62 0.87 2.80 -17.33
N ARG A 63 1.96 2.79 -18.12
CA ARG A 63 3.14 1.95 -17.85
C ARG A 63 3.85 2.32 -16.55
N GLN A 64 3.88 3.61 -16.18
CA GLN A 64 4.43 4.04 -14.89
C GLN A 64 3.59 3.51 -13.72
N ILE A 65 2.26 3.62 -13.82
CA ILE A 65 1.33 3.09 -12.80
C ILE A 65 1.56 1.60 -12.59
N ALA A 66 1.60 0.80 -13.67
CA ALA A 66 1.82 -0.64 -13.57
C ALA A 66 3.13 -0.98 -12.84
N ARG A 67 4.23 -0.30 -13.17
CA ARG A 67 5.51 -0.49 -12.46
C ARG A 67 5.44 -0.12 -10.98
N THR A 68 4.68 0.90 -10.62
CA THR A 68 4.46 1.25 -9.21
C THR A 68 3.64 0.16 -8.50
N GLU A 69 2.62 -0.40 -9.15
CA GLU A 69 1.83 -1.53 -8.62
C GLU A 69 2.70 -2.80 -8.42
N ASP A 70 3.59 -3.11 -9.37
CA ASP A 70 4.54 -4.22 -9.26
C ASP A 70 5.50 -4.02 -8.08
N ARG A 71 6.00 -2.80 -7.87
CA ARG A 71 6.85 -2.45 -6.71
C ARG A 71 6.11 -2.61 -5.38
N ILE A 72 4.82 -2.26 -5.34
CA ILE A 72 3.98 -2.49 -4.15
C ILE A 72 3.86 -4.00 -3.89
N ALA A 73 3.54 -4.78 -4.93
CA ALA A 73 3.41 -6.23 -4.82
C ALA A 73 4.70 -6.88 -4.33
N GLN A 74 5.85 -6.50 -4.89
CA GLN A 74 7.15 -7.00 -4.48
C GLN A 74 7.44 -6.69 -3.00
N ARG A 75 7.17 -5.44 -2.57
CA ARG A 75 7.41 -5.07 -1.17
C ARG A 75 6.50 -5.82 -0.19
N ILE A 76 5.27 -6.12 -0.59
CA ILE A 76 4.35 -6.90 0.24
C ILE A 76 4.85 -8.35 0.36
N LYS A 77 5.29 -8.97 -0.74
CA LYS A 77 5.85 -10.33 -0.72
C LYS A 77 7.10 -10.46 0.16
N GLU A 78 7.91 -9.41 0.27
CA GLU A 78 9.06 -9.37 1.18
C GLU A 78 8.66 -9.40 2.66
N LEU A 79 7.44 -8.95 2.99
CA LEU A 79 6.93 -8.85 4.36
C LEU A 79 5.94 -9.97 4.72
N VAL A 80 5.25 -10.52 3.72
CA VAL A 80 4.20 -11.52 3.88
C VAL A 80 4.62 -12.78 3.12
N PRO A 81 5.19 -13.78 3.80
CA PRO A 81 5.67 -15.01 3.15
C PRO A 81 4.55 -15.87 2.54
N ASN A 82 3.31 -15.69 2.97
CA ASN A 82 2.16 -16.42 2.44
C ASN A 82 1.59 -15.67 1.22
N ASP A 83 1.69 -16.28 0.04
CA ASP A 83 1.23 -15.68 -1.21
C ASP A 83 -0.25 -15.28 -1.21
N LYS A 84 -1.12 -16.09 -0.61
CA LYS A 84 -2.57 -15.77 -0.55
C LYS A 84 -2.82 -14.53 0.29
N GLU A 85 -2.15 -14.44 1.43
CA GLU A 85 -2.23 -13.28 2.33
C GLU A 85 -1.62 -12.04 1.67
N ALA A 86 -0.49 -12.20 0.97
CA ALA A 86 0.17 -11.13 0.22
C ALA A 86 -0.75 -10.53 -0.87
N VAL A 87 -1.51 -11.36 -1.58
CA VAL A 87 -2.49 -10.90 -2.57
C VAL A 87 -3.61 -10.08 -1.91
N GLU A 88 -4.12 -10.51 -0.76
CA GLU A 88 -5.14 -9.76 -0.02
C GLU A 88 -4.62 -8.43 0.52
N HIS A 89 -3.36 -8.39 0.97
CA HIS A 89 -2.70 -7.13 1.33
C HIS A 89 -2.54 -6.21 0.12
N LEU A 90 -2.10 -6.73 -1.02
CA LEU A 90 -1.95 -5.96 -2.25
C LEU A 90 -3.27 -5.34 -2.68
N ARG A 91 -4.35 -6.14 -2.70
CA ARG A 91 -5.69 -5.67 -3.05
C ARG A 91 -6.13 -4.52 -2.13
N ARG A 92 -5.98 -4.70 -0.81
CA ARG A 92 -6.33 -3.67 0.19
C ARG A 92 -5.55 -2.38 -0.01
N GLU A 93 -4.25 -2.46 -0.25
CA GLU A 93 -3.39 -1.29 -0.41
C GLU A 93 -3.65 -0.55 -1.73
N LEU A 94 -3.94 -1.28 -2.83
CA LEU A 94 -4.33 -0.67 -4.10
C LEU A 94 -5.70 0.02 -4.03
N GLU A 95 -6.67 -0.57 -3.34
CA GLU A 95 -7.96 0.08 -3.08
C GLU A 95 -7.80 1.34 -2.20
N ALA A 96 -6.95 1.27 -1.19
CA ALA A 96 -6.66 2.43 -0.36
C ALA A 96 -5.92 3.54 -1.13
N ALA A 97 -5.03 3.19 -2.06
CA ALA A 97 -4.39 4.15 -2.98
C ALA A 97 -5.38 4.75 -3.99
N ARG A 98 -6.37 3.96 -4.45
CA ARG A 98 -7.48 4.46 -5.29
C ARG A 98 -8.30 5.51 -4.55
N GLY A 99 -8.66 5.27 -3.29
CA GLY A 99 -9.37 6.24 -2.46
C GLY A 99 -8.59 7.56 -2.28
N GLN A 100 -7.26 7.46 -2.09
CA GLN A 100 -6.38 8.63 -1.95
C GLN A 100 -6.33 9.53 -3.20
N ARG A 101 -6.76 9.06 -4.38
CA ARG A 101 -6.81 9.89 -5.60
C ARG A 101 -7.70 11.13 -5.42
N TYR A 102 -8.75 11.00 -4.61
CA TYR A 102 -9.75 12.04 -4.36
C TYR A 102 -9.47 12.81 -3.08
N THR A 103 -8.53 12.36 -2.25
CA THR A 103 -8.08 13.11 -1.08
C THR A 103 -7.09 14.18 -1.53
N ILE A 104 -7.54 15.43 -1.57
CA ILE A 104 -6.65 16.57 -1.69
C ILE A 104 -5.90 16.65 -0.35
N LYS A 105 -4.63 16.25 -0.31
CA LYS A 105 -3.73 16.68 0.78
C LYS A 105 -3.63 18.20 0.63
N GLY A 106 -4.49 18.91 1.38
CA GLY A 106 -4.44 20.36 1.51
C GLY A 106 -3.07 20.78 1.99
N VAL A 107 -2.60 21.89 1.43
CA VAL A 107 -1.37 22.60 1.79
C VAL A 107 -1.34 22.88 3.28
#